data_AF-A0A0J5T8Y3-F1
#
_entry.id   AF-A0A0J5T8Y3-F1
#
_cell.length_a   1.000
_cell.length_b   1.000
_cell.length_c   1.000
_cell.angle_alpha   90.00
_cell.angle_beta   90.00
_cell.angle_gamma   90.00
#
_symmetry.space_group_name_H-M   'P 1'
#
loop_
_entity.id
_entity.type
_entity.pdbx_description
1 polymer ?
#
loop_
_entity_poly.entity_id
_entity_poly.type
_entity_poly.pdbx_seq_one_letter_code
_entity_poly.pdbx_strand_id
1 'polypeptide(L)' 'MNKLLNHVHKVHKVVPQNYYIGVFMPLGLTFGMLIGLGFLENMVYGFTLGISIGIAIGAGLDAKSKKDGLTF' A
#
# COMPACT_ATOMS: atom_id res chain seq x y z
N MET A 1 16.24 -28.28 -4.72
CA MET A 1 16.13 -26.89 -5.21
C MET A 1 14.84 -26.19 -4.76
N ASN A 2 13.66 -26.76 -5.01
CA ASN A 2 12.36 -26.09 -4.79
C ASN A 2 11.99 -25.74 -3.33
N LYS A 3 12.59 -26.40 -2.33
CA LYS A 3 12.34 -26.10 -0.90
C LYS A 3 13.10 -24.86 -0.40
N LEU A 4 14.29 -24.58 -0.94
CA LEU A 4 15.08 -23.39 -0.59
C LEU A 4 14.46 -22.12 -1.22
N LEU A 5 14.02 -22.19 -2.47
CA LEU A 5 13.31 -21.10 -3.14
C LEU A 5 11.98 -20.76 -2.44
N ASN A 6 11.22 -21.76 -1.98
CA ASN A 6 10.02 -21.53 -1.18
C ASN A 6 10.32 -20.96 0.21
N HIS A 7 11.46 -21.30 0.82
CA HIS A 7 11.89 -20.70 2.08
C HIS A 7 12.26 -19.24 1.88
N VAL A 8 13.06 -18.91 0.86
CA VAL A 8 13.44 -17.53 0.54
C VAL A 8 12.22 -16.67 0.18
N HIS A 9 11.28 -17.19 -0.61
CA HIS A 9 10.02 -16.47 -0.92
C HIS A 9 9.12 -16.27 0.31
N LYS A 10 9.01 -17.25 1.21
CA LYS A 10 8.22 -17.10 2.46
C LYS A 10 8.91 -16.23 3.50
N VAL A 11 10.25 -16.18 3.50
CA VAL A 11 11.05 -15.51 4.53
C VAL A 11 11.37 -14.06 4.16
N HIS A 12 11.59 -13.74 2.88
CA HIS A 12 12.08 -12.41 2.51
C HIS A 12 11.02 -11.44 1.98
N LYS A 13 9.75 -11.82 1.75
CA LYS A 13 8.67 -10.88 1.34
C LYS A 13 9.12 -9.84 0.30
N VAL A 14 9.90 -10.27 -0.70
CA VAL A 14 10.52 -9.35 -1.65
C VAL A 14 9.44 -8.86 -2.61
N VAL A 15 9.27 -7.55 -2.72
CA VAL A 15 8.25 -6.92 -3.57
C VAL A 15 8.89 -6.01 -4.61
N PRO A 16 8.28 -5.80 -5.79
CA PRO A 16 8.74 -4.77 -6.73
C PRO A 16 8.75 -3.39 -6.08
N GLN A 17 9.60 -2.49 -6.57
CA GLN A 17 9.53 -1.08 -6.17
C GLN A 17 8.12 -0.50 -6.37
N ASN A 18 7.64 0.29 -5.40
CA ASN A 18 6.32 0.92 -5.37
C ASN A 18 5.12 -0.06 -5.32
N TYR A 19 5.36 -1.32 -4.95
CA TYR A 19 4.29 -2.32 -4.84
C TYR A 19 3.22 -1.91 -3.83
N TYR A 20 3.61 -1.48 -2.63
CA TYR A 20 2.64 -1.15 -1.59
C TYR A 20 1.89 0.14 -1.88
N ILE A 21 2.53 1.17 -2.47
CA ILE A 21 1.80 2.33 -3.01
C ILE A 21 0.75 1.88 -4.03
N GLY A 22 1.11 0.98 -4.96
CA GLY A 22 0.19 0.46 -5.97
C GLY A 22 -1.01 -0.29 -5.38
N VAL A 23 -0.85 -0.94 -4.22
CA VAL A 23 -1.92 -1.65 -3.52
C VAL A 23 -2.76 -0.71 -2.64
N PHE A 24 -2.11 0.15 -1.86
CA PHE A 24 -2.80 0.96 -0.85
C PHE A 24 -3.41 2.24 -1.40
N MET A 25 -2.94 2.77 -2.53
CA MET A 25 -3.57 3.92 -3.19
C MET A 25 -5.03 3.64 -3.62
N PRO A 26 -5.34 2.58 -4.39
CA PRO A 26 -6.73 2.29 -4.76
C PRO A 26 -7.59 1.91 -3.55
N LEU A 27 -7.03 1.22 -2.54
CA LEU A 27 -7.75 0.96 -1.29
C LEU A 27 -8.10 2.25 -0.56
N GLY A 28 -7.13 3.15 -0.39
CA GLY A 28 -7.33 4.47 0.22
C GLY A 28 -8.38 5.28 -0.53
N LEU A 29 -8.36 5.26 -1.86
CA LEU A 29 -9.39 5.88 -2.69
C LEU A 29 -10.79 5.30 -2.40
N THR A 30 -10.95 3.97 -2.42
CA THR A 30 -12.24 3.32 -2.17
C THR A 30 -12.78 3.67 -0.79
N PHE A 31 -11.95 3.54 0.27
CA PHE A 31 -12.38 3.88 1.63
C PHE A 31 -12.63 5.38 1.79
N GLY A 32 -11.79 6.23 1.20
CA GLY A 32 -11.95 7.68 1.23
C GLY A 32 -13.25 8.14 0.57
N MET A 33 -13.63 7.52 -0.55
CA MET A 33 -14.92 7.78 -1.18
C MET A 33 -16.10 7.37 -0.30
N LEU A 34 -16.05 6.18 0.32
CA LEU A 34 -17.09 5.73 1.24
C LEU A 34 -17.24 6.68 2.44
N ILE A 35 -16.11 7.15 3.00
CA ILE A 35 -16.11 8.12 4.10
C ILE A 35 -16.62 9.48 3.62
N GLY A 36 -16.17 9.93 2.44
CA GLY A 36 -16.56 11.20 1.83
C GLY A 36 -18.06 11.31 1.58
N LEU A 37 -18.66 10.26 1.02
CA LEU A 37 -20.09 10.17 0.75
C LEU A 37 -20.92 9.94 2.02
N GLY A 38 -20.43 9.14 2.96
CA GLY A 38 -21.19 8.74 4.15
C GLY A 38 -21.10 9.69 5.33
N PHE A 39 -19.96 10.35 5.54
CA PHE A 39 -19.70 11.15 6.76
C PHE A 39 -19.43 12.62 6.49
N LEU A 40 -18.80 12.95 5.36
CA LEU A 40 -18.37 14.33 5.07
C LEU A 40 -19.32 15.07 4.14
N GLU A 41 -20.30 14.37 3.55
CA GLU A 41 -21.18 14.85 2.47
C GLU A 41 -20.42 15.55 1.33
N ASN A 42 -19.13 15.27 1.22
CA ASN A 42 -18.21 15.95 0.33
C ASN A 42 -17.18 14.95 -0.19
N MET A 43 -17.40 14.56 -1.43
CA MET A 43 -16.59 13.57 -2.12
C MET A 43 -15.14 14.05 -2.32
N VAL A 44 -14.91 15.37 -2.47
CA VAL A 44 -13.57 15.92 -2.67
C VAL A 44 -12.73 15.73 -1.41
N TYR A 45 -13.28 16.04 -0.24
CA TYR A 45 -12.57 15.81 1.02
C TYR A 45 -12.31 14.33 1.28
N GLY A 46 -13.29 13.45 1.01
CA GLY A 46 -13.11 12.00 1.12
C GLY A 46 -12.06 11.45 0.16
N PHE A 47 -12.07 11.90 -1.10
CA PHE A 47 -11.06 11.55 -2.10
C PHE A 47 -9.66 11.95 -1.65
N THR A 48 -9.48 13.22 -1.26
CA THR A 48 -8.18 13.74 -0.84
C THR A 48 -7.70 13.01 0.42
N LEU A 49 -8.54 12.82 1.43
CA LEU A 49 -8.19 12.06 2.65
C LEU A 49 -7.79 10.61 2.33
N GLY A 50 -8.61 9.92 1.53
CA GLY A 50 -8.41 8.53 1.16
C GLY A 50 -7.08 8.29 0.45
N ILE A 51 -6.81 9.08 -0.59
CA ILE A 51 -5.54 9.00 -1.31
C ILE A 51 -4.36 9.36 -0.42
N SER A 52 -4.48 10.41 0.41
CA SER A 52 -3.39 10.81 1.33
C SER A 52 -3.01 9.66 2.26
N ILE A 53 -4.01 9.01 2.87
CA ILE A 53 -3.80 7.88 3.78
C ILE A 53 -3.24 6.67 3.02
N GLY A 54 -3.81 6.33 1.85
CA GLY A 54 -3.35 5.22 1.02
C GLY A 54 -1.89 5.38 0.59
N ILE A 55 -1.51 6.59 0.16
CA ILE A 55 -0.12 6.92 -0.18
C ILE A 55 0.78 6.86 1.06
N ALA A 56 0.37 7.46 2.18
CA ALA A 56 1.19 7.47 3.39
C ALA A 56 1.51 6.04 3.89
N ILE A 57 0.51 5.16 3.92
CA ILE A 57 0.70 3.75 4.31
C ILE A 57 1.54 3.01 3.27
N GLY A 58 1.19 3.13 1.99
CA GLY A 58 1.91 2.46 0.91
C GLY A 58 3.38 2.86 0.85
N ALA A 59 3.66 4.16 0.88
CA ALA A 59 5.01 4.70 0.84
C ALA A 59 5.83 4.31 2.09
N GLY A 60 5.19 4.28 3.27
CA GLY A 60 5.84 3.80 4.49
C GLY A 60 6.25 2.33 4.41
N LEU A 61 5.39 1.47 3.85
CA LEU A 61 5.70 0.06 3.64
C LEU A 61 6.76 -0.15 2.54
N ASP A 62 6.69 0.58 1.43
CA ASP A 62 7.71 0.53 0.38
C ASP A 62 9.07 1.02 0.91
N ALA A 63 9.11 2.08 1.71
CA ALA A 63 10.34 2.57 2.34
C ALA A 63 10.92 1.54 3.32
N LYS A 64 10.06 0.85 4.08
CA LYS A 64 10.48 -0.23 4.97
C LYS A 64 11.06 -1.41 4.18
N SER A 65 10.38 -1.86 3.13
CA SER A 65 10.88 -2.94 2.27
C SER A 65 12.20 -2.56 1.60
N LYS A 66 12.36 -1.30 1.19
CA LYS A 66 13.64 -0.79 0.68
C LYS A 66 14.76 -0.83 1.72
N LYS A 67 14.47 -0.41 2.95
CA LYS A 67 15.44 -0.43 4.06
C LYS A 67 15.85 -1.86 4.43
N ASP A 68 14.90 -2.79 4.39
CA ASP A 68 15.11 -4.19 4.77
C ASP A 68 15.72 -5.03 3.63
N GLY A 69 16.02 -4.42 2.46
CA GLY A 69 16.58 -5.13 1.30
C GLY A 69 15.57 -6.06 0.61
N LEU A 70 14.27 -5.81 0.81
CA LEU A 70 13.16 -6.62 0.32
C LEU A 70 12.48 -5.99 -0.92
N THR A 71 13.23 -5.22 -1.70
CA THR A 71 12.79 -4.66 -2.98
C THR A 71 13.77 -4.99 -4.09
N PHE A 72 13.24 -5.29 -5.28
CA PHE A 72 13.99 -5.49 -6.53
C PHE A 72 13.49 -4.56 -7.63
#